data_AF-A0A3S5FDE1-F1
#
_entry.id   AF-A0A3S5FDE1-F1
#
_cell.length_a   1.000
_cell.length_b   1.000
_cell.length_c   1.000
_cell.angle_alpha   90.00
_cell.angle_beta   90.00
_cell.angle_gamma   90.00
#
_symmetry.space_group_name_H-M   'P 1'
#
loop_
_entity.id
_entity.type
_entity.pdbx_description
1 polymer ?
#
loop_
_entity_poly.entity_id
_entity_poly.type
_entity_poly.pdbx_seq_one_letter_code
_entity_poly.pdbx_strand_id
1 'polypeptide(L)'
;MGLTGEVITYSYIIRVVREIQDVMEERGFTTLIDISRIFDLSTHLVSNIVDKHMCNVHKDSDTIYTDVYLDEFRAKIRGYCTALIGPVTVNVASAKLNLAERIFIFLLEGLIISGEVMGSLVASEGVFVPSCFVHAQDTYITKFFEQNGYVEWGFIKRLGISDPRLYLQTKFKEASHSEGIRISESQFVQIKAAIDEAISDSSWVDLNFYLPVSVNQKDSGAMMAPFIKGGDACFLQNAMYVVNNEFKKHCICKLELINMNKAEEEARSID
;
A
#
# COMPACT_ATOMS: atom_id res chain seq x y z
N MET A 1 -46.32 29.32 14.97
CA MET A 1 -47.44 28.35 15.06
C MET A 1 -46.82 27.04 15.52
N GLY A 2 -46.85 26.58 16.78
CA GLY A 2 -47.77 26.85 17.88
C GLY A 2 -48.51 25.57 18.30
N LEU A 3 -47.76 24.51 18.65
CA LEU A 3 -48.14 23.29 19.40
C LEU A 3 -49.56 22.72 19.20
N THR A 4 -49.70 21.70 18.35
CA THR A 4 -50.76 20.68 18.52
C THR A 4 -50.28 19.67 19.55
N GLY A 5 -50.59 19.93 20.82
CA GLY A 5 -50.43 18.97 21.89
C GLY A 5 -51.39 17.82 21.68
N GLU A 6 -50.91 16.74 21.05
CA GLU A 6 -51.55 15.44 21.19
C GLU A 6 -51.40 15.03 22.66
N VAL A 7 -52.51 15.00 23.38
CA VAL A 7 -52.55 14.43 24.73
C VAL A 7 -52.48 12.91 24.56
N ILE A 8 -51.27 12.41 24.42
CA ILE A 8 -51.02 10.98 24.31
C ILE A 8 -51.05 10.40 25.72
N THR A 9 -51.97 9.47 25.95
CA THR A 9 -52.02 8.77 27.24
C THR A 9 -50.81 7.84 27.36
N TYR A 10 -50.24 7.74 28.56
CA TYR A 10 -49.11 6.84 28.82
C TYR A 10 -49.37 5.38 28.39
N SER A 11 -50.62 4.91 28.52
CA SER A 11 -51.05 3.59 28.03
C SER A 11 -50.93 3.44 26.51
N TYR A 12 -51.17 4.49 25.74
CA TYR A 12 -50.96 4.49 24.29
C TYR A 12 -49.47 4.42 23.95
N ILE A 13 -48.63 5.18 24.65
CA ILE A 13 -47.17 5.11 24.48
C ILE A 13 -46.66 3.70 24.74
N ILE A 14 -47.09 3.05 25.83
CA ILE A 14 -46.73 1.65 26.11
C ILE A 14 -47.16 0.73 24.98
N ARG A 15 -48.38 0.89 24.44
CA ARG A 15 -48.85 0.05 23.33
C ARG A 15 -48.00 0.23 22.09
N VAL A 16 -47.67 1.47 21.73
CA VAL A 16 -46.81 1.79 20.58
C VAL A 16 -45.42 1.18 20.77
N VAL A 17 -44.81 1.35 21.94
CA VAL A 17 -43.51 0.76 22.26
C VAL A 17 -43.54 -0.76 22.12
N ARG A 18 -44.59 -1.41 22.62
CA ARG A 18 -44.72 -2.88 22.57
C ARG A 18 -44.85 -3.39 21.14
N GLU A 19 -45.65 -2.73 20.32
CA GLU A 19 -45.81 -3.10 18.91
C GLU A 19 -44.53 -2.83 18.10
N ILE A 20 -43.79 -1.74 18.40
CA ILE A 20 -42.45 -1.52 17.81
C ILE A 20 -41.50 -2.66 18.20
N GLN A 21 -41.54 -3.09 19.47
CA GLN A 21 -40.73 -4.22 19.94
C GLN A 21 -41.07 -5.50 19.19
N ASP A 22 -42.36 -5.83 19.03
CA ASP A 22 -42.80 -7.02 18.30
C ASP A 22 -42.29 -7.02 16.84
N VAL A 23 -42.40 -5.88 16.14
CA VAL A 23 -41.85 -5.72 14.77
C VAL A 23 -40.33 -5.88 14.75
N MET A 24 -39.64 -5.34 15.77
CA MET A 24 -38.19 -5.42 15.89
C MET A 24 -37.70 -6.82 16.28
N GLU A 25 -38.46 -7.59 17.05
CA GLU A 25 -38.16 -8.99 17.37
C GLU A 25 -38.29 -9.88 16.12
N GLU A 26 -39.27 -9.60 15.26
CA GLU A 26 -39.47 -10.37 14.02
C GLU A 26 -38.44 -10.03 12.94
N ARG A 27 -38.15 -8.73 12.73
CA ARG A 27 -37.33 -8.24 11.60
C ARG A 27 -35.90 -7.88 11.97
N GLY A 28 -35.63 -7.57 13.25
CA GLY A 28 -34.34 -7.06 13.73
C GLY A 28 -34.09 -5.57 13.47
N PHE A 29 -34.82 -4.95 12.54
CA PHE A 29 -34.73 -3.52 12.25
C PHE A 29 -36.06 -2.94 11.74
N THR A 30 -36.20 -1.62 11.84
CA THR A 30 -37.36 -0.87 11.30
C THR A 30 -36.98 0.59 11.06
N THR A 31 -37.78 1.35 10.31
CA THR A 31 -37.56 2.80 10.12
C THR A 31 -38.56 3.64 10.90
N LEU A 32 -38.14 4.84 11.31
CA LEU A 32 -39.02 5.84 11.93
C LEU A 32 -40.22 6.17 11.03
N ILE A 33 -40.03 6.13 9.72
CA ILE A 33 -41.08 6.40 8.72
C ILE A 33 -42.10 5.26 8.71
N ASP A 34 -41.67 4.01 8.76
CA ASP A 34 -42.57 2.86 8.78
C ASP A 34 -43.42 2.86 10.05
N ILE A 35 -42.80 3.11 11.20
CA ILE A 35 -43.50 3.25 12.49
C ILE A 35 -44.48 4.44 12.45
N SER A 36 -44.03 5.60 11.95
CA SER A 36 -44.84 6.80 11.78
C SER A 36 -46.11 6.52 10.97
N ARG A 37 -46.01 5.75 9.88
CA ARG A 37 -47.16 5.34 9.06
C ARG A 37 -48.11 4.38 9.76
N ILE A 38 -47.59 3.44 10.56
CA ILE A 38 -48.41 2.44 11.26
C ILE A 38 -49.28 3.11 12.34
N PHE A 39 -48.75 4.09 13.05
CA PHE A 39 -49.44 4.72 14.19
C PHE A 39 -50.02 6.11 13.89
N ASP A 40 -49.88 6.60 12.65
CA ASP A 40 -50.24 7.97 12.23
C ASP A 40 -49.64 9.05 13.14
N LEU A 41 -48.37 8.85 13.54
CA LEU A 41 -47.62 9.75 14.41
C LEU A 41 -46.53 10.45 13.62
N SER A 42 -46.18 11.68 14.00
CA SER A 42 -45.00 12.34 13.41
C SER A 42 -43.71 11.56 13.72
N THR A 43 -42.77 11.51 12.77
CA THR A 43 -41.46 10.86 12.94
C THR A 43 -40.68 11.41 14.14
N HIS A 44 -40.81 12.70 14.44
CA HIS A 44 -40.22 13.34 15.61
C HIS A 44 -40.81 12.80 16.93
N LEU A 45 -42.12 12.55 16.96
CA LEU A 45 -42.77 11.99 18.14
C LEU A 45 -42.39 10.51 18.33
N VAL A 46 -42.33 9.73 17.25
CA VAL A 46 -41.83 8.35 17.28
C VAL A 46 -40.38 8.31 17.77
N SER A 47 -39.52 9.18 17.23
CA SER A 47 -38.14 9.33 17.68
C SER A 47 -38.08 9.56 19.18
N ASN A 48 -38.84 10.52 19.71
CA ASN A 48 -38.87 10.81 21.14
C ASN A 48 -39.38 9.63 22.00
N ILE A 49 -40.32 8.83 21.48
CA ILE A 49 -40.81 7.63 22.17
C ILE A 49 -39.69 6.59 22.24
N VAL A 50 -39.01 6.32 21.12
CA VAL A 50 -37.89 5.37 21.04
C VAL A 50 -36.78 5.82 21.99
N ASP A 51 -36.34 7.08 21.89
CA ASP A 51 -35.22 7.62 22.67
C ASP A 51 -35.51 7.62 24.19
N LYS A 52 -36.79 7.73 24.62
CA LYS A 52 -37.18 7.75 26.05
C LYS A 52 -37.53 6.39 26.63
N HIS A 53 -38.05 5.46 25.82
CA HIS A 53 -38.67 4.23 26.31
C HIS A 53 -37.99 2.95 25.82
N MET A 54 -37.09 3.03 24.84
CA MET A 54 -36.33 1.89 24.34
C MET A 54 -34.85 2.07 24.68
N CYS A 55 -34.32 1.18 25.51
CA CYS A 55 -32.93 1.22 25.97
C CYS A 55 -31.98 0.28 25.21
N ASN A 56 -32.51 -0.73 24.50
CA ASN A 56 -31.72 -1.80 23.87
C ASN A 56 -31.79 -1.74 22.33
N VAL A 57 -31.79 -0.52 21.79
CA VAL A 57 -31.88 -0.31 20.34
C VAL A 57 -30.82 0.68 19.88
N HIS A 58 -30.22 0.38 18.73
CA HIS A 58 -29.28 1.25 18.08
C HIS A 58 -29.98 2.03 16.97
N LYS A 59 -29.73 3.33 16.88
CA LYS A 59 -30.39 4.20 15.89
C LYS A 59 -29.34 4.82 14.97
N ASP A 60 -29.47 4.56 13.68
CA ASP A 60 -28.69 5.21 12.61
C ASP A 60 -29.63 6.02 11.72
N SER A 61 -29.58 7.34 11.89
CA SER A 61 -30.47 8.28 11.21
C SER A 61 -31.95 7.91 11.43
N ASP A 62 -32.63 7.41 10.40
CA ASP A 62 -34.05 7.05 10.43
C ASP A 62 -34.29 5.56 10.69
N THR A 63 -33.24 4.74 10.80
CA THR A 63 -33.36 3.29 11.00
C THR A 63 -32.97 2.91 12.42
N ILE A 64 -33.76 2.01 13.01
CA ILE A 64 -33.57 1.46 14.34
C ILE A 64 -33.26 -0.03 14.20
N TYR A 65 -32.25 -0.50 14.91
CA TYR A 65 -31.76 -1.88 14.91
C TYR A 65 -31.80 -2.45 16.32
N THR A 66 -32.06 -3.76 16.44
CA THR A 66 -31.82 -4.49 17.68
C THR A 66 -30.34 -4.85 17.80
N ASP A 67 -29.86 -5.00 19.04
CA ASP A 67 -28.50 -5.49 19.30
C ASP A 67 -28.30 -6.89 18.71
N VAL A 68 -29.31 -7.77 18.81
CA VAL A 68 -29.27 -9.14 18.25
C VAL A 68 -29.04 -9.12 16.74
N TYR A 69 -29.72 -8.23 16.02
CA TYR A 69 -29.55 -8.07 14.58
C TYR A 69 -28.14 -7.58 14.24
N LEU A 70 -27.65 -6.56 14.95
CA LEU A 70 -26.30 -6.04 14.74
C LEU A 70 -25.22 -7.06 15.09
N ASP A 71 -25.41 -7.88 16.13
CA ASP A 71 -24.49 -8.95 16.52
C ASP A 71 -24.39 -10.05 15.46
N GLU A 72 -25.50 -10.38 14.80
CA GLU A 72 -25.49 -11.30 13.65
C GLU A 72 -24.62 -10.74 12.51
N PHE A 73 -24.79 -9.45 12.17
CA PHE A 73 -23.94 -8.82 11.17
C PHE A 73 -22.50 -8.67 11.62
N ARG A 74 -22.25 -8.38 12.90
CA ARG A 74 -20.90 -8.33 13.47
C ARG A 74 -20.21 -9.69 13.30
N ALA A 75 -20.89 -10.80 13.57
CA ALA A 75 -20.36 -12.13 13.34
C ALA A 75 -20.09 -12.41 11.85
N LYS A 76 -20.99 -12.03 10.95
CA LYS A 76 -20.81 -12.15 9.48
C LYS A 76 -19.61 -11.34 8.98
N ILE A 77 -19.50 -10.07 9.40
CA ILE A 77 -18.40 -9.18 9.05
C ILE A 77 -17.08 -9.73 9.55
N ARG A 78 -17.03 -10.19 10.81
CA ARG A 78 -15.84 -10.83 11.38
C ARG A 78 -15.41 -12.05 10.56
N GLY A 79 -16.34 -12.96 10.26
CA GLY A 79 -16.05 -14.14 9.45
C GLY A 79 -15.56 -13.78 8.04
N TYR A 80 -16.21 -12.80 7.41
CA TYR A 80 -15.84 -12.32 6.09
C TYR A 80 -14.45 -11.68 6.06
N CYS A 81 -14.21 -10.68 6.91
CA CYS A 81 -12.98 -9.90 6.92
C CYS A 81 -11.76 -10.71 7.36
N THR A 82 -11.93 -11.64 8.31
CA THR A 82 -10.83 -12.52 8.75
C THR A 82 -10.39 -13.51 7.67
N ALA A 83 -11.28 -13.87 6.73
CA ALA A 83 -10.95 -14.74 5.62
C ALA A 83 -10.28 -14.02 4.44
N LEU A 84 -10.24 -12.68 4.43
CA LEU A 84 -9.65 -11.92 3.33
C LEU A 84 -8.12 -12.00 3.38
N ILE A 85 -7.53 -12.24 2.21
CA ILE A 85 -6.07 -12.27 1.99
C ILE A 85 -5.54 -11.00 1.31
N GLY A 86 -6.43 -10.07 0.96
CA GLY A 86 -6.07 -8.85 0.25
C GLY A 86 -7.10 -7.73 0.47
N PRO A 87 -6.80 -6.51 0.01
CA PRO A 87 -7.66 -5.35 0.21
C PRO A 87 -9.03 -5.51 -0.46
N VAL A 88 -10.08 -5.01 0.19
CA VAL A 88 -11.43 -5.00 -0.38
C VAL A 88 -12.10 -3.66 -0.12
N THR A 89 -12.82 -3.13 -1.12
CA THR A 89 -13.62 -1.92 -0.95
C THR A 89 -14.82 -2.21 -0.06
N VAL A 90 -15.19 -1.27 0.81
CA VAL A 90 -16.38 -1.32 1.66
C VAL A 90 -17.64 -1.57 0.84
N ASN A 91 -17.79 -0.91 -0.32
CA ASN A 91 -18.94 -1.09 -1.20
C ASN A 91 -19.15 -2.56 -1.61
N VAL A 92 -18.09 -3.24 -2.06
CA VAL A 92 -18.16 -4.66 -2.43
C VAL A 92 -18.44 -5.55 -1.22
N ALA A 93 -17.81 -5.25 -0.07
CA ALA A 93 -17.98 -6.04 1.14
C ALA A 93 -19.40 -5.91 1.74
N SER A 94 -19.93 -4.68 1.81
CA SER A 94 -21.25 -4.38 2.35
C SER A 94 -22.35 -4.93 1.46
N ALA A 95 -22.22 -4.79 0.13
CA ALA A 95 -23.14 -5.37 -0.85
C ALA A 95 -23.20 -6.90 -0.74
N LYS A 96 -22.06 -7.55 -0.54
CA LYS A 96 -22.01 -9.02 -0.37
C LYS A 96 -22.73 -9.50 0.89
N LEU A 97 -22.79 -8.67 1.93
CA LEU A 97 -23.51 -8.97 3.16
C LEU A 97 -24.94 -8.41 3.17
N ASN A 98 -25.38 -7.74 2.10
CA ASN A 98 -26.67 -7.02 2.03
C ASN A 98 -26.84 -6.02 3.20
N LEU A 99 -25.79 -5.30 3.53
CA LEU A 99 -25.77 -4.33 4.62
C LEU A 99 -25.48 -2.93 4.09
N ALA A 100 -26.08 -1.90 4.69
CA ALA A 100 -25.75 -0.51 4.38
C ALA A 100 -24.27 -0.23 4.72
N GLU A 101 -23.57 0.51 3.85
CA GLU A 101 -22.14 0.80 4.03
C GLU A 101 -21.83 1.46 5.37
N ARG A 102 -22.69 2.38 5.82
CA ARG A 102 -22.50 3.09 7.10
C ARG A 102 -22.51 2.15 8.31
N ILE A 103 -23.45 1.21 8.34
CA ILE A 103 -23.52 0.19 9.40
C ILE A 103 -22.35 -0.78 9.28
N PHE A 104 -21.98 -1.18 8.06
CA PHE A 104 -20.81 -2.03 7.83
C PHE A 104 -19.54 -1.38 8.40
N ILE A 105 -19.29 -0.11 8.09
CA ILE A 105 -18.14 0.66 8.61
C ILE A 105 -18.19 0.72 10.13
N PHE A 106 -19.32 1.11 10.72
CA PHE A 106 -19.48 1.19 12.17
C PHE A 106 -19.16 -0.13 12.89
N LEU A 107 -19.72 -1.24 12.40
CA LEU A 107 -19.47 -2.56 12.98
C LEU A 107 -18.03 -3.04 12.76
N LEU A 108 -17.46 -2.78 11.58
CA LEU A 108 -16.08 -3.15 11.25
C LEU A 108 -15.08 -2.38 12.10
N GLU A 109 -15.25 -1.07 12.29
CA GLU A 109 -14.40 -0.27 13.17
C GLU A 109 -14.44 -0.79 14.60
N GLY A 110 -15.63 -1.13 15.11
CA GLY A 110 -15.79 -1.74 16.41
C GLY A 110 -15.12 -3.12 16.55
N LEU A 111 -15.00 -3.88 15.45
CA LEU A 111 -14.27 -5.17 15.40
C LEU A 111 -12.75 -4.99 15.33
N ILE A 112 -12.28 -3.94 14.64
CA ILE A 112 -10.86 -3.59 14.56
C ILE A 112 -10.37 -3.08 15.92
N ILE A 113 -11.13 -2.18 16.55
CA ILE A 113 -10.79 -1.61 17.86
C ILE A 113 -10.76 -2.70 18.95
N SER A 114 -11.68 -3.68 18.90
CA SER A 114 -11.67 -4.81 19.84
C SER A 114 -10.58 -5.85 19.56
N GLY A 115 -9.90 -5.77 18.41
CA GLY A 115 -8.89 -6.74 17.98
C GLY A 115 -9.47 -8.07 17.46
N GLU A 116 -10.79 -8.15 17.26
CA GLU A 116 -11.44 -9.34 16.68
C GLU A 116 -11.17 -9.49 15.17
N VAL A 117 -10.90 -8.37 14.48
CA VAL A 117 -10.52 -8.33 13.08
C VAL A 117 -9.19 -7.60 12.96
N MET A 118 -8.18 -8.29 12.42
CA MET A 118 -6.84 -7.74 12.23
C MET A 118 -6.74 -7.05 10.86
N GLY A 119 -6.74 -5.72 10.86
CA GLY A 119 -6.58 -4.91 9.66
C GLY A 119 -6.77 -3.43 9.95
N SER A 120 -6.81 -2.64 8.88
CA SER A 120 -7.13 -1.22 8.96
C SER A 120 -8.13 -0.82 7.89
N LEU A 121 -8.93 0.20 8.19
CA LEU A 121 -9.84 0.82 7.24
C LEU A 121 -9.23 2.13 6.75
N VAL A 122 -8.97 2.22 5.45
CA VAL A 122 -8.46 3.44 4.80
C VAL A 122 -9.66 4.30 4.40
N ALA A 123 -10.04 5.22 5.29
CA ALA A 123 -11.26 6.02 5.13
C ALA A 123 -11.28 6.87 3.84
N SER A 124 -10.12 7.35 3.37
CA SER A 124 -10.02 8.13 2.14
C SER A 124 -10.40 7.35 0.87
N GLU A 125 -10.21 6.03 0.89
CA GLU A 125 -10.45 5.14 -0.26
C GLU A 125 -11.64 4.21 -0.04
N GLY A 126 -12.17 4.15 1.20
CA GLY A 126 -13.20 3.19 1.57
C GLY A 126 -12.72 1.75 1.40
N VAL A 127 -11.47 1.45 1.76
CA VAL A 127 -10.85 0.12 1.57
C VAL A 127 -10.46 -0.47 2.92
N PHE A 128 -10.89 -1.70 3.18
CA PHE A 128 -10.38 -2.50 4.28
C PHE A 128 -9.13 -3.26 3.81
N VAL A 129 -8.04 -3.14 4.58
CA VAL A 129 -6.75 -3.79 4.32
C VAL A 129 -6.45 -4.77 5.46
N PRO A 130 -6.49 -6.09 5.20
CA PRO A 130 -6.14 -7.10 6.21
C PRO A 130 -4.68 -7.00 6.66
N SER A 131 -4.40 -7.20 7.95
CA SER A 131 -3.02 -7.16 8.46
C SER A 131 -2.12 -8.24 7.85
N CYS A 132 -2.68 -9.42 7.53
CA CYS A 132 -1.95 -10.50 6.89
C CYS A 132 -1.40 -10.11 5.51
N PHE A 133 -2.14 -9.29 4.76
CA PHE A 133 -1.72 -8.78 3.46
C PHE A 133 -0.53 -7.83 3.61
N VAL A 134 -0.60 -6.86 4.54
CA VAL A 134 0.51 -5.94 4.83
C VAL A 134 1.75 -6.73 5.25
N HIS A 135 1.60 -7.72 6.14
CA HIS A 135 2.70 -8.55 6.58
C HIS A 135 3.32 -9.38 5.44
N ALA A 136 2.49 -9.92 4.54
CA ALA A 136 2.95 -10.68 3.38
C ALA A 136 3.74 -9.79 2.40
N GLN A 137 3.23 -8.58 2.10
CA GLN A 137 3.96 -7.59 1.30
C GLN A 137 5.31 -7.28 1.93
N ASP A 138 5.30 -6.98 3.22
CA ASP A 138 6.49 -6.62 3.96
C ASP A 138 7.54 -7.72 3.93
N THR A 139 7.12 -8.96 4.16
CA THR A 139 7.98 -10.14 4.14
C THR A 139 8.55 -10.37 2.75
N TYR A 140 7.73 -10.24 1.72
CA TYR A 140 8.14 -10.42 0.34
C TYR A 140 9.19 -9.39 -0.08
N ILE A 141 8.98 -8.12 0.25
CA ILE A 141 9.93 -7.04 -0.06
C ILE A 141 11.25 -7.24 0.69
N THR A 142 11.20 -7.61 1.98
CA THR A 142 12.41 -7.90 2.76
C THR A 142 13.22 -9.02 2.14
N LYS A 143 12.59 -10.16 1.84
CA LYS A 143 13.28 -11.31 1.23
C LYS A 143 13.84 -10.99 -0.15
N PHE A 144 13.09 -10.25 -0.96
CA PHE A 144 13.57 -9.80 -2.26
C PHE A 144 14.83 -8.94 -2.12
N PHE A 145 14.83 -7.98 -1.19
CA PHE A 145 15.97 -7.10 -0.95
C PHE A 145 17.19 -7.86 -0.42
N GLU A 146 17.00 -8.78 0.52
CA GLU A 146 18.07 -9.62 1.06
C GLU A 146 18.72 -10.52 0.00
N GLN A 147 17.93 -11.06 -0.92
CA GLN A 147 18.41 -11.96 -1.97
C GLN A 147 19.11 -11.24 -3.12
N ASN A 148 18.59 -10.08 -3.53
CA ASN A 148 19.06 -9.39 -4.72
C ASN A 148 20.02 -8.23 -4.41
N GLY A 149 20.10 -7.78 -3.15
CA GLY A 149 20.90 -6.62 -2.76
C GLY A 149 20.35 -5.28 -3.26
N TYR A 150 19.16 -5.26 -3.87
CA TYR A 150 18.51 -4.04 -4.32
C TYR A 150 16.98 -4.19 -4.36
N VAL A 151 16.27 -3.06 -4.45
CA VAL A 151 14.84 -3.01 -4.76
C VAL A 151 14.45 -1.71 -5.48
N GLU A 152 13.63 -1.84 -6.51
CA GLU A 152 13.17 -0.72 -7.34
C GLU A 152 11.90 -0.07 -6.79
N TRP A 153 11.75 1.24 -6.95
CA TRP A 153 10.54 1.94 -6.55
C TRP A 153 9.33 1.50 -7.39
N GLY A 154 9.54 1.20 -8.68
CA GLY A 154 8.48 0.70 -9.55
C GLY A 154 7.92 -0.64 -9.07
N PHE A 155 8.78 -1.52 -8.55
CA PHE A 155 8.37 -2.78 -7.94
C PHE A 155 7.53 -2.56 -6.68
N ILE A 156 7.95 -1.65 -5.80
CA ILE A 156 7.21 -1.28 -4.58
C ILE A 156 5.82 -0.68 -4.91
N LYS A 157 5.73 0.20 -5.92
CA LYS A 157 4.45 0.75 -6.38
C LYS A 157 3.50 -0.33 -6.90
N ARG A 158 4.01 -1.33 -7.63
CA ARG A 158 3.21 -2.46 -8.13
C ARG A 158 2.66 -3.34 -7.01
N LEU A 159 3.31 -3.34 -5.84
CA LEU A 159 2.81 -4.00 -4.64
C LEU A 159 1.76 -3.15 -3.89
N GLY A 160 1.40 -1.96 -4.38
CA GLY A 160 0.34 -1.13 -3.77
C GLY A 160 0.85 -0.18 -2.68
N ILE A 161 2.15 0.04 -2.58
CA ILE A 161 2.72 1.03 -1.65
C ILE A 161 2.85 2.38 -2.38
N SER A 162 2.07 3.38 -1.95
CA SER A 162 1.94 4.68 -2.61
C SER A 162 3.21 5.54 -2.53
N ASP A 163 3.93 5.49 -1.40
CA ASP A 163 5.22 6.19 -1.21
C ASP A 163 6.37 5.19 -0.99
N PRO A 164 6.98 4.69 -2.08
CA PRO A 164 8.14 3.80 -1.99
C PRO A 164 9.33 4.40 -1.27
N ARG A 165 9.54 5.72 -1.39
CA ARG A 165 10.71 6.38 -0.83
C ARG A 165 10.65 6.35 0.69
N LEU A 166 9.54 6.81 1.26
CA LEU A 166 9.32 6.82 2.70
C LEU A 166 9.33 5.40 3.28
N TYR A 167 8.67 4.46 2.60
CA TYR A 167 8.64 3.05 3.00
C TYR A 167 10.04 2.44 3.07
N LEU A 168 10.83 2.54 1.99
CA LEU A 168 12.17 1.95 1.92
C LEU A 168 13.17 2.64 2.85
N GLN A 169 13.02 3.95 3.10
CA GLN A 169 13.81 4.70 4.08
C GLN A 169 13.61 4.21 5.50
N THR A 170 12.35 4.01 5.86
CA THR A 170 11.96 3.54 7.19
C THR A 170 12.45 2.11 7.42
N LYS A 171 12.32 1.28 6.39
CA LYS A 171 12.57 -0.16 6.46
C LYS A 171 14.05 -0.54 6.35
N PHE A 172 14.79 0.05 5.42
CA PHE A 172 16.19 -0.28 5.16
C PHE A 172 17.08 0.92 5.46
N LYS A 173 17.29 1.26 6.74
CA LYS A 173 17.98 2.49 7.14
C LYS A 173 19.43 2.58 6.65
N GLU A 174 20.13 1.46 6.62
CA GLU A 174 21.57 1.37 6.29
C GLU A 174 21.85 1.33 4.78
N ALA A 175 20.82 1.21 3.94
CA ALA A 175 21.00 1.16 2.50
C ALA A 175 21.32 2.55 1.89
N SER A 176 21.94 2.55 0.71
CA SER A 176 22.21 3.77 -0.07
C SER A 176 21.04 4.13 -1.01
N HIS A 177 20.78 5.43 -1.20
CA HIS A 177 19.62 5.94 -1.93
C HIS A 177 20.01 6.48 -3.30
N SER A 178 19.28 6.07 -4.33
CA SER A 178 19.19 6.82 -5.58
C SER A 178 17.72 7.01 -5.96
N GLU A 179 17.43 7.92 -6.89
CA GLU A 179 16.09 8.05 -7.44
C GLU A 179 15.70 6.73 -8.14
N GLY A 180 14.57 6.15 -7.77
CA GLY A 180 14.04 4.94 -8.41
C GLY A 180 14.58 3.60 -7.90
N ILE A 181 15.66 3.56 -7.11
CA ILE A 181 16.23 2.31 -6.58
C ILE A 181 16.84 2.46 -5.18
N ARG A 182 16.75 1.39 -4.39
CA ARG A 182 17.45 1.20 -3.12
C ARG A 182 18.46 0.07 -3.29
N ILE A 183 19.70 0.28 -2.85
CA ILE A 183 20.77 -0.73 -2.94
C ILE A 183 21.32 -1.00 -1.55
N SER A 184 21.56 -2.27 -1.22
CA SER A 184 22.13 -2.69 0.06
C SER A 184 23.57 -2.21 0.20
N GLU A 185 23.99 -2.00 1.44
CA GLU A 185 25.37 -1.61 1.73
C GLU A 185 26.36 -2.70 1.27
N SER A 186 25.99 -3.97 1.42
CA SER A 186 26.82 -5.10 0.95
C SER A 186 27.05 -5.05 -0.56
N GLN A 187 26.01 -4.76 -1.35
CA GLN A 187 26.14 -4.64 -2.81
C GLN A 187 27.01 -3.43 -3.17
N PHE A 188 26.85 -2.32 -2.44
CA PHE A 188 27.64 -1.12 -2.65
C PHE A 188 29.14 -1.35 -2.36
N VAL A 189 29.46 -2.06 -1.27
CA VAL A 189 30.84 -2.44 -0.93
C VAL A 189 31.45 -3.37 -1.99
N GLN A 190 30.66 -4.32 -2.53
CA GLN A 190 31.13 -5.20 -3.62
C GLN A 190 31.47 -4.41 -4.89
N ILE A 191 30.61 -3.46 -5.27
CA ILE A 191 30.87 -2.59 -6.43
C ILE A 191 32.13 -1.76 -6.21
N LYS A 192 32.29 -1.16 -5.01
CA LYS A 192 33.48 -0.40 -4.67
C LYS A 192 34.75 -1.25 -4.76
N ALA A 193 34.72 -2.46 -4.19
CA ALA A 193 35.86 -3.37 -4.23
C ALA A 193 36.25 -3.75 -5.67
N ALA A 194 35.27 -4.02 -6.54
CA ALA A 194 35.52 -4.32 -7.94
C ALA A 194 36.11 -3.11 -8.72
N ILE A 195 35.69 -1.89 -8.38
CA ILE A 195 36.29 -0.66 -8.94
C ILE A 195 37.73 -0.49 -8.44
N ASP A 196 37.98 -0.66 -7.14
CA ASP A 196 39.31 -0.52 -6.54
C ASP A 196 40.30 -1.57 -7.13
N GLU A 197 39.84 -2.80 -7.34
CA GLU A 197 40.60 -3.87 -8.02
C GLU A 197 40.91 -3.50 -9.47
N ALA A 198 39.92 -3.02 -10.22
CA ALA A 198 40.13 -2.59 -11.61
C ALA A 198 41.12 -1.42 -11.72
N ILE A 199 41.16 -0.53 -10.72
CA ILE A 199 42.15 0.54 -10.64
C ILE A 199 43.54 -0.03 -10.36
N SER A 200 43.67 -0.89 -9.35
CA SER A 200 44.95 -1.52 -8.97
C SER A 200 45.58 -2.31 -10.11
N ASP A 201 44.77 -3.09 -10.82
CA ASP A 201 45.24 -4.03 -11.84
C ASP A 201 45.37 -3.39 -13.23
N SER A 202 45.14 -2.08 -13.33
CA SER A 202 45.09 -1.37 -14.62
C SER A 202 44.16 -2.07 -15.60
N SER A 203 42.91 -2.29 -15.20
CA SER A 203 41.90 -3.02 -15.96
C SER A 203 40.57 -2.24 -16.03
N TRP A 204 39.45 -2.95 -16.17
CA TRP A 204 38.12 -2.37 -16.28
C TRP A 204 37.07 -3.25 -15.61
N VAL A 205 35.94 -2.66 -15.24
CA VAL A 205 34.78 -3.36 -14.66
C VAL A 205 33.49 -2.97 -15.38
N ASP A 206 32.64 -3.97 -15.64
CA ASP A 206 31.27 -3.79 -16.12
C ASP A 206 30.31 -3.70 -14.93
N LEU A 207 29.66 -2.55 -14.76
CA LEU A 207 28.72 -2.31 -13.68
C LEU A 207 27.39 -3.06 -13.88
N ASN A 208 27.09 -3.54 -15.09
CA ASN A 208 25.87 -4.31 -15.36
C ASN A 208 25.86 -5.68 -14.65
N PHE A 209 27.02 -6.19 -14.21
CA PHE A 209 27.07 -7.41 -13.39
C PHE A 209 26.62 -7.17 -11.94
N TYR A 210 26.58 -5.91 -11.50
CA TYR A 210 26.29 -5.55 -10.11
C TYR A 210 25.02 -4.71 -9.95
N LEU A 211 24.60 -4.00 -10.99
CA LEU A 211 23.42 -3.15 -11.00
C LEU A 211 22.34 -3.74 -11.91
N PRO A 212 21.06 -3.68 -11.52
CA PRO A 212 19.99 -4.15 -12.38
C PRO A 212 19.80 -3.23 -13.58
N VAL A 213 19.32 -3.83 -14.68
CA VAL A 213 19.10 -3.14 -15.97
C VAL A 213 18.12 -1.96 -15.87
N SER A 214 17.29 -1.94 -14.84
CA SER A 214 16.34 -0.88 -14.54
C SER A 214 16.99 0.41 -14.02
N VAL A 215 18.25 0.36 -13.56
CA VAL A 215 18.97 1.56 -13.12
C VAL A 215 19.33 2.40 -14.35
N ASN A 216 18.87 3.66 -14.35
CA ASN A 216 19.29 4.59 -15.38
C ASN A 216 20.79 4.86 -15.27
N GLN A 217 21.47 4.89 -16.41
CA GLN A 217 22.88 5.23 -16.57
C GLN A 217 23.29 6.53 -15.88
N LYS A 218 22.43 7.55 -15.91
CA LYS A 218 22.69 8.82 -15.21
C LYS A 218 22.77 8.63 -13.69
N ASP A 219 21.90 7.80 -13.14
CA ASP A 219 21.81 7.54 -11.70
C ASP A 219 22.93 6.60 -11.25
N SER A 220 23.27 5.59 -12.07
CA SER A 220 24.47 4.77 -11.89
C SER A 220 25.73 5.62 -11.84
N GLY A 221 25.92 6.51 -12.82
CA GLY A 221 27.06 7.43 -12.87
C GLY A 221 27.12 8.36 -11.66
N ALA A 222 25.99 8.93 -11.23
CA ALA A 222 25.93 9.78 -10.04
C ALA A 222 26.27 9.00 -8.76
N MET A 223 25.77 7.77 -8.62
CA MET A 223 26.01 6.91 -7.47
C MET A 223 27.48 6.46 -7.40
N MET A 224 28.10 6.17 -8.54
CA MET A 224 29.48 5.68 -8.62
C MET A 224 30.52 6.80 -8.70
N ALA A 225 30.13 8.03 -9.07
CA ALA A 225 31.03 9.18 -9.20
C ALA A 225 31.95 9.41 -7.98
N PRO A 226 31.50 9.26 -6.72
CA PRO A 226 32.37 9.43 -5.56
C PRO A 226 33.57 8.48 -5.52
N PHE A 227 33.47 7.30 -6.13
CA PHE A 227 34.55 6.30 -6.13
C PHE A 227 35.65 6.59 -7.14
N ILE A 228 35.31 7.29 -8.23
CA ILE A 228 36.26 7.58 -9.32
C ILE A 228 36.77 9.02 -9.30
N LYS A 229 36.12 9.92 -8.55
CA LYS A 229 36.41 11.35 -8.58
C LYS A 229 37.80 11.63 -8.05
N GLY A 230 38.68 12.13 -8.93
CA GLY A 230 40.06 12.48 -8.60
C GLY A 230 41.03 11.30 -8.59
N GLY A 231 40.59 10.11 -9.03
CA GLY A 231 41.43 8.92 -9.15
C GLY A 231 41.83 8.60 -10.60
N ASP A 232 42.44 7.42 -10.77
CA ASP A 232 42.96 6.93 -12.05
C ASP A 232 41.93 6.18 -12.89
N ALA A 233 40.63 6.42 -12.70
CA ALA A 233 39.57 5.80 -13.48
C ALA A 233 38.59 6.81 -14.09
N CYS A 234 37.92 6.41 -15.17
CA CYS A 234 36.85 7.16 -15.81
C CYS A 234 35.70 6.26 -16.24
N PHE A 235 34.51 6.86 -16.40
CA PHE A 235 33.35 6.16 -16.96
C PHE A 235 33.45 6.03 -18.49
N LEU A 236 33.00 4.91 -19.04
CA LEU A 236 32.72 4.71 -20.46
C LEU A 236 31.26 4.28 -20.69
N GLN A 237 30.78 4.48 -21.92
CA GLN A 237 29.41 4.21 -22.36
C GLN A 237 28.36 4.61 -21.32
N ASN A 238 28.30 5.91 -20.99
CA ASN A 238 27.34 6.46 -20.03
C ASN A 238 27.36 5.76 -18.65
N ALA A 239 28.55 5.52 -18.09
CA ALA A 239 28.72 4.87 -16.78
C ALA A 239 28.19 3.43 -16.71
N MET A 240 28.26 2.68 -17.81
CA MET A 240 28.18 1.21 -17.77
C MET A 240 29.50 0.58 -17.35
N TYR A 241 30.62 1.18 -17.77
CA TYR A 241 31.95 0.66 -17.49
C TYR A 241 32.75 1.67 -16.68
N VAL A 242 33.53 1.18 -15.72
CA VAL A 242 34.60 1.94 -15.07
C VAL A 242 35.92 1.41 -15.57
N VAL A 243 36.76 2.29 -16.10
CA VAL A 243 37.99 1.92 -16.79
C VAL A 243 39.16 2.70 -16.22
N ASN A 244 40.23 1.99 -15.86
CA ASN A 244 41.48 2.61 -15.47
C ASN A 244 42.07 3.43 -16.64
N ASN A 245 42.61 4.61 -16.35
CA ASN A 245 43.13 5.57 -17.32
C ASN A 245 44.39 5.04 -18.04
N GLU A 246 45.24 4.28 -17.36
CA GLU A 246 46.39 3.60 -17.97
C GLU A 246 45.94 2.49 -18.92
N PHE A 247 44.98 1.66 -18.50
CA PHE A 247 44.37 0.65 -19.38
C PHE A 247 43.80 1.28 -20.65
N LYS A 248 43.02 2.36 -20.48
CA LYS A 248 42.44 3.12 -21.59
C LYS A 248 43.51 3.64 -22.55
N LYS A 249 44.60 4.23 -22.02
CA LYS A 249 45.73 4.69 -22.85
C LYS A 249 46.38 3.52 -23.60
N HIS A 250 46.62 2.40 -22.93
CA HIS A 250 47.20 1.21 -23.54
C HIS A 250 46.34 0.69 -24.70
N CYS A 251 45.02 0.62 -24.51
CA CYS A 251 44.08 0.22 -25.57
C CYS A 251 44.10 1.17 -26.77
N ILE A 252 44.13 2.49 -26.53
CA ILE A 252 44.20 3.49 -27.61
C ILE A 252 45.49 3.32 -28.42
N CYS A 253 46.65 3.22 -27.77
CA CYS A 253 47.93 3.01 -28.47
C CYS A 253 47.92 1.72 -29.31
N LYS A 254 47.33 0.63 -28.79
CA LYS A 254 47.24 -0.64 -29.50
C LYS A 254 46.31 -0.57 -30.71
N LEU A 255 45.20 0.17 -30.59
CA LEU A 255 44.28 0.41 -31.71
C LEU A 255 44.92 1.26 -32.81
N GLU A 256 45.67 2.31 -32.43
CA GLU A 256 46.42 3.13 -33.38
C GLU A 256 47.44 2.29 -34.17
N LEU A 257 48.20 1.43 -33.48
CA LEU A 257 49.14 0.50 -34.13
C LEU A 257 48.44 -0.46 -35.11
N ILE A 258 47.27 -1.01 -34.74
CA ILE A 258 46.50 -1.90 -35.62
C ILE A 258 46.02 -1.13 -36.86
N ASN A 259 45.55 0.11 -36.69
CA ASN A 259 45.10 0.93 -37.81
C ASN A 259 46.25 1.29 -38.76
N MET A 260 47.43 1.60 -38.21
CA MET A 260 48.63 1.84 -39.02
C MET A 260 49.03 0.61 -39.83
N ASN A 261 49.09 -0.57 -39.20
CA ASN A 261 49.43 -1.82 -39.89
C ASN A 261 48.45 -2.15 -41.03
N LYS A 262 47.14 -1.97 -40.79
CA LYS A 262 46.13 -2.17 -41.84
C LYS A 262 46.28 -1.20 -43.00
N ALA A 263 46.54 0.08 -42.71
CA ALA A 263 46.76 1.08 -43.75
C ALA A 263 48.00 0.76 -44.61
N GLU A 264 49.07 0.23 -44.00
CA GLU A 264 50.24 -0.25 -44.73
C GLU A 264 49.96 -1.48 -45.60
N GLU A 265 49.18 -2.45 -45.09
CA GLU A 265 48.75 -3.63 -45.86
C GLU A 265 47.88 -3.24 -47.06
N GLU A 266 46.95 -2.31 -46.89
CA GLU A 266 46.09 -1.80 -47.97
C GLU A 266 46.90 -1.03 -49.01
N ALA A 267 47.84 -0.17 -48.60
CA ALA A 267 48.72 0.55 -49.53
C ALA A 267 49.58 -0.40 -50.38
N ARG A 268 50.09 -1.49 -49.78
CA ARG A 268 50.86 -2.53 -50.50
C ARG A 268 50.00 -3.42 -51.41
N SER A 269 48.68 -3.38 -51.28
CA SER A 269 47.74 -4.15 -52.11
C SER A 269 47.26 -3.40 -53.36
N ILE A 270 47.57 -2.11 -53.45
CA ILE A 270 47.18 -1.20 -54.55
C ILE A 270 48.33 -1.00 -55.57
N ASP A 271 49.56 -1.38 -55.20
CA ASP A 271 50.73 -1.49 -56.07
C ASP A 271 50.85 -2.88 -56.71
#